data_AF-G8QGD5-F1
#
_entry.id   AF-G8QGD5-F1
#
_cell.length_a   1.000
_cell.length_b   1.000
_cell.length_c   1.000
_cell.angle_alpha   90.00
_cell.angle_beta   90.00
_cell.angle_gamma   90.00
#
_symmetry.space_group_name_H-M   'P 1'
#
loop_
_entity.id
_entity.type
_entity.pdbx_description
1 polymer ?
#
loop_
_entity_poly.entity_id
_entity_poly.type
_entity_poly.pdbx_seq_one_letter_code
_entity_poly.pdbx_strand_id
1 'polypeptide(L)'
;MTAAPMLRELANVRQVAGEPRRRWFFCHEIDLVLFEDEQGICALQLAYDKPRRERSLSWQRQGGFRHYLVDDGEPLAGANRTPLLYANGPADHGAIIDTFLALAAELPPELKDFIVHKLREGAAAAVPEAPQ
;
A
#
# COMPACT_ATOMS: atom_id res chain seq x y z
N MET A 1 29.08 4.29 -4.85
CA MET A 1 28.05 3.99 -3.83
C MET A 1 26.73 4.50 -4.40
N THR A 2 25.95 3.63 -5.03
CA THR A 2 24.60 4.01 -5.48
C THR A 2 23.74 4.14 -4.23
N ALA A 3 23.15 5.30 -3.97
CA ALA A 3 22.21 5.44 -2.87
C ALA A 3 21.09 4.39 -3.08
N ALA A 4 20.90 3.50 -2.11
CA ALA A 4 19.79 2.58 -2.16
C ALA A 4 18.47 3.38 -2.27
N PRO A 5 17.48 2.93 -3.05
CA PRO A 5 16.26 3.69 -3.32
C PRO A 5 15.35 3.74 -2.09
N MET A 6 15.70 4.59 -1.12
CA MET A 6 14.92 4.76 0.10
C MET A 6 13.60 5.48 -0.17
N LEU A 7 12.55 5.08 0.54
CA LEU A 7 11.26 5.78 0.57
C LEU A 7 11.44 7.18 1.15
N ARG A 8 10.99 8.20 0.40
CA ARG A 8 11.03 9.60 0.85
C ARG A 8 9.68 10.26 0.78
N GLU A 9 9.33 10.97 1.84
CA GLU A 9 8.10 11.77 1.87
C GLU A 9 8.21 12.92 0.86
N LEU A 10 7.28 12.97 -0.08
CA LEU A 10 7.16 14.05 -1.03
C LEU A 10 6.54 15.26 -0.33
N ALA A 11 7.27 16.37 -0.29
CA ALA A 11 6.74 17.62 0.22
C ALA A 11 5.69 18.19 -0.74
N ASN A 12 4.68 18.88 -0.19
CA ASN A 12 3.65 19.62 -0.95
C ASN A 12 2.80 18.75 -1.90
N VAL A 13 2.53 17.50 -1.52
CA VAL A 13 1.56 16.65 -2.21
C VAL A 13 0.20 17.34 -2.21
N ARG A 14 -0.44 17.40 -3.39
CA ARG A 14 -1.79 17.97 -3.55
C ARG A 14 -2.74 17.37 -2.51
N GLN A 15 -3.47 18.22 -1.81
CA GLN A 15 -4.56 17.82 -0.93
C GLN A 15 -5.89 18.08 -1.65
N VAL A 16 -6.90 17.27 -1.37
CA VAL A 16 -8.26 17.45 -1.90
C VAL A 16 -9.16 17.87 -0.75
N ALA A 17 -9.90 18.96 -0.93
CA ALA A 17 -10.80 19.46 0.10
C ALA A 17 -11.90 18.44 0.40
N GLY A 18 -12.13 18.14 1.68
CA GLY A 18 -13.09 17.13 2.12
C GLY A 18 -12.55 15.70 2.16
N GLU A 19 -11.31 15.46 1.71
CA GLU A 19 -10.63 14.17 1.87
C GLU A 19 -9.67 14.17 3.07
N PRO A 20 -9.38 13.00 3.66
CA PRO A 20 -8.34 12.89 4.69
C PRO A 20 -6.98 13.39 4.18
N ARG A 21 -6.13 13.84 5.11
CA ARG A 21 -4.80 14.36 4.80
C ARG A 21 -3.97 13.28 4.11
N ARG A 22 -3.44 13.59 2.93
CA ARG A 22 -2.63 12.67 2.13
C ARG A 22 -1.14 12.89 2.38
N ARG A 23 -0.42 11.81 2.72
CA ARG A 23 1.04 11.73 2.77
C ARG A 23 1.52 10.73 1.73
N TRP A 24 2.55 11.06 0.98
CA TRP A 24 3.06 10.21 -0.11
C TRP A 24 4.55 10.03 0.04
N PHE A 25 4.98 8.77 0.13
CA PHE A 25 6.36 8.35 0.14
C PHE A 25 6.67 7.61 -1.16
N PHE A 26 7.77 7.99 -1.81
CA PHE A 26 8.13 7.46 -3.12
C PHE A 26 9.58 6.99 -3.14
N CYS A 27 9.81 5.88 -3.84
CA CYS A 27 11.07 5.53 -4.45
C CYS A 27 10.81 4.83 -5.79
N HIS A 28 11.86 4.45 -6.53
CA HIS A 28 11.67 3.85 -7.86
C HIS A 28 11.03 2.45 -7.83
N GLU A 29 11.06 1.76 -6.69
CA GLU A 29 10.52 0.41 -6.55
C GLU A 29 9.08 0.39 -6.05
N ILE A 30 8.72 1.33 -5.16
CA ILE A 30 7.42 1.38 -4.50
C ILE A 30 6.87 2.80 -4.34
N ASP A 31 5.55 2.91 -4.37
CA ASP A 31 4.79 4.09 -3.96
C ASP A 31 3.98 3.73 -2.72
N LEU A 32 4.13 4.51 -1.65
CA LEU A 32 3.34 4.39 -0.43
C LEU A 32 2.54 5.68 -0.22
N VAL A 33 1.23 5.57 -0.23
CA VAL A 33 0.32 6.69 0.07
C VAL A 33 -0.44 6.38 1.35
N LEU A 34 -0.41 7.31 2.30
CA LEU A 34 -1.16 7.25 3.54
C LEU A 34 -2.21 8.35 3.57
N PHE A 35 -3.34 8.05 4.20
CA PHE A 35 -4.42 8.98 4.46
C PHE A 35 -4.64 9.05 5.97
N GLU A 36 -4.67 10.27 6.51
CA GLU A 36 -4.82 10.54 7.94
C GLU A 36 -6.07 11.39 8.19
N ASP A 37 -6.90 10.96 9.13
CA ASP A 37 -8.00 11.73 9.70
C ASP A 37 -7.67 12.18 11.14
N GLU A 38 -8.65 12.74 11.84
CA GLU A 38 -8.49 13.20 13.24
C GLU A 38 -8.11 12.07 14.21
N GLN A 39 -8.35 10.81 13.84
CA GLN A 39 -8.04 9.62 14.65
C GLN A 39 -6.72 8.96 14.22
N GLY A 40 -6.00 9.52 13.24
CA GLY A 40 -4.75 9.00 12.71
C GLY A 40 -4.91 8.33 11.34
N ILE A 41 -4.05 7.36 11.02
CA ILE A 41 -4.05 6.73 9.68
C ILE A 41 -5.36 5.97 9.46
N CYS A 42 -6.12 6.37 8.44
CA CYS A 42 -7.43 5.83 8.11
C CYS A 42 -7.42 5.02 6.81
N ALA A 43 -6.41 5.21 5.95
CA ALA A 43 -6.16 4.36 4.80
C ALA A 43 -4.68 4.35 4.40
N LEU A 44 -4.29 3.29 3.70
CA LEU A 44 -2.98 3.18 3.03
C LEU A 44 -3.13 2.54 1.66
N GLN A 45 -2.23 2.88 0.76
CA GLN A 45 -2.04 2.25 -0.54
C GLN A 45 -0.54 2.04 -0.76
N LEU A 46 -0.16 0.82 -1.13
CA LEU A 46 1.19 0.42 -1.45
C LEU A 46 1.21 -0.15 -2.86
N ALA A 47 1.79 0.58 -3.81
CA ALA A 47 2.07 0.07 -5.14
C ALA A 47 3.51 -0.44 -5.22
N TYR A 48 3.70 -1.63 -5.80
CA TYR A 48 4.96 -2.37 -5.86
C TYR A 48 5.13 -3.12 -7.19
N ASP A 49 6.28 -3.76 -7.39
CA ASP A 49 6.68 -4.43 -8.65
C ASP A 49 6.77 -3.48 -9.86
N LYS A 50 7.09 -2.21 -9.60
CA LYS A 50 7.33 -1.21 -10.64
C LYS A 50 8.67 -1.46 -11.37
N PRO A 51 8.78 -1.17 -12.68
CA PRO A 51 7.73 -0.72 -13.61
C PRO A 51 7.06 -1.88 -14.38
N ARG A 52 7.45 -3.13 -14.16
CA ARG A 52 7.11 -4.23 -15.07
C ARG A 52 5.79 -4.94 -14.76
N ARG A 53 5.33 -4.89 -13.51
CA ARG A 53 4.14 -5.65 -13.08
C ARG A 53 3.45 -4.97 -11.90
N GLU A 54 3.12 -3.68 -12.06
CA GLU A 54 2.61 -2.86 -10.97
C GLU A 54 1.38 -3.50 -10.31
N ARG A 55 1.49 -3.72 -9.00
CA ARG A 55 0.42 -4.24 -8.15
C ARG A 55 0.18 -3.24 -7.03
N SER A 56 -1.07 -3.11 -6.60
CA SER A 56 -1.45 -2.18 -5.54
C SER A 56 -2.20 -2.91 -4.44
N LEU A 57 -1.67 -2.86 -3.23
CA LEU A 57 -2.36 -3.28 -2.01
C LEU A 57 -2.91 -2.04 -1.33
N SER A 58 -4.19 -2.03 -1.00
CA SER A 58 -4.85 -0.92 -0.32
C SER A 58 -5.59 -1.41 0.92
N TRP A 59 -5.60 -0.59 1.97
CA TRP A 59 -6.38 -0.84 3.18
C TRP A 59 -7.10 0.42 3.62
N GLN A 60 -8.31 0.26 4.14
CA GLN A 60 -9.10 1.33 4.75
C GLN A 60 -9.64 0.87 6.10
N ARG A 61 -9.61 1.74 7.12
CA ARG A 61 -10.08 1.44 8.48
C ARG A 61 -11.51 0.90 8.52
N GLN A 62 -12.40 1.43 7.68
CA GLN A 62 -13.80 1.02 7.59
C GLN A 62 -14.07 -0.06 6.53
N GLY A 63 -13.08 -0.38 5.69
CA GLY A 63 -13.28 -1.16 4.45
C GLY A 63 -12.37 -2.37 4.29
N GLY A 64 -11.41 -2.58 5.19
CA GLY A 64 -10.46 -3.70 5.16
C GLY A 64 -9.45 -3.63 4.02
N PHE A 65 -8.82 -4.77 3.71
CA PHE A 65 -7.84 -4.90 2.63
C PHE A 65 -8.48 -5.15 1.27
N ARG A 66 -7.88 -4.56 0.24
CA ARG A 66 -8.17 -4.82 -1.17
C ARG A 66 -6.85 -4.90 -1.94
N HIS A 67 -6.71 -5.87 -2.84
CA HIS A 67 -5.50 -6.07 -3.63
C HIS A 67 -5.88 -6.02 -5.12
N TYR A 68 -5.28 -5.09 -5.86
CA TYR A 68 -5.57 -4.82 -7.26
C TYR A 68 -4.30 -4.98 -8.12
N LEU A 69 -4.46 -5.50 -9.34
CA LEU A 69 -3.47 -5.35 -10.40
C LEU A 69 -3.68 -3.98 -11.06
N VAL A 70 -2.64 -3.15 -11.14
CA VAL A 70 -2.74 -1.87 -11.85
C VAL A 70 -2.46 -2.16 -13.32
N ASP A 71 -3.50 -2.12 -14.15
CA ASP A 71 -3.34 -2.11 -15.61
C ASP A 71 -3.13 -0.66 -16.06
N ASP A 72 -2.23 -0.46 -17.01
CA ASP A 72 -1.57 0.83 -17.33
C ASP A 72 -2.48 1.82 -18.09
N GLY A 73 -3.75 1.97 -17.68
CA GLY A 73 -4.71 2.82 -18.38
C GLY A 73 -5.92 3.28 -17.55
N GLU A 74 -5.90 4.58 -17.24
CA GLU A 74 -6.98 5.47 -16.73
C GLU A 74 -7.26 5.56 -15.21
N PRO A 75 -7.39 6.79 -14.65
CA PRO A 75 -7.66 7.01 -13.24
C PRO A 75 -9.17 6.97 -12.97
N LEU A 76 -9.67 5.94 -12.27
CA LEU A 76 -11.03 6.00 -11.73
C LEU A 76 -11.03 6.25 -10.22
N ALA A 77 -11.22 7.52 -9.88
CA ALA A 77 -11.95 7.88 -8.68
C ALA A 77 -13.35 7.22 -8.73
N GLY A 78 -13.70 6.42 -7.72
CA GLY A 78 -15.09 6.04 -7.45
C GLY A 78 -15.56 4.63 -7.84
N ALA A 79 -14.69 3.68 -8.20
CA ALA A 79 -15.16 2.33 -8.52
C ALA A 79 -15.22 1.41 -7.28
N ASN A 80 -16.42 1.28 -6.69
CA ASN A 80 -16.83 0.10 -5.91
C ASN A 80 -16.80 -1.12 -6.83
N ARG A 81 -15.64 -1.76 -6.98
CA ARG A 81 -15.51 -2.99 -7.76
C ARG A 81 -14.84 -4.08 -6.91
N THR A 82 -15.66 -5.12 -6.75
CA THR A 82 -15.43 -6.49 -6.28
C THR A 82 -13.96 -6.91 -6.31
N PRO A 83 -13.44 -7.58 -5.26
CA PRO A 83 -12.09 -8.12 -5.28
C PRO A 83 -11.96 -9.05 -6.49
N LEU A 84 -11.17 -8.62 -7.47
CA LEU A 84 -10.83 -9.45 -8.62
C LEU A 84 -9.91 -10.55 -8.11
N LEU A 85 -10.49 -11.73 -7.90
CA LEU A 85 -9.76 -12.96 -7.64
C LEU A 85 -8.66 -13.11 -8.72
N TYR A 86 -7.43 -13.20 -8.25
CA TYR A 86 -6.22 -13.20 -9.05
C TYR A 86 -6.18 -14.32 -10.08
N ALA A 87 -5.97 -13.97 -11.35
CA ALA A 87 -5.49 -14.90 -12.38
C ALA A 87 -4.00 -15.29 -12.20
N ASN A 88 -3.38 -14.95 -11.07
CA ASN A 88 -1.92 -14.91 -10.91
C ASN A 88 -1.42 -15.28 -9.50
N GLY A 89 -2.28 -15.88 -8.68
CA GLY A 89 -1.96 -16.31 -7.30
C GLY A 89 -2.13 -15.22 -6.23
N PRO A 90 -2.19 -15.60 -4.94
CA PRO A 90 -2.29 -14.67 -3.81
C PRO A 90 -1.07 -13.73 -3.74
N ALA A 91 -1.24 -12.56 -3.15
CA ALA A 91 -0.12 -11.66 -2.88
C ALA A 91 0.91 -12.34 -1.98
N ASP A 92 2.20 -12.28 -2.34
CA ASP A 92 3.27 -12.70 -1.44
C ASP A 92 3.56 -11.59 -0.42
N HIS A 93 2.76 -11.55 0.64
CA HIS A 93 2.90 -10.57 1.70
C HIS A 93 4.27 -10.61 2.39
N GLY A 94 4.95 -11.77 2.42
CA GLY A 94 6.29 -11.88 2.98
C GLY A 94 7.29 -11.08 2.15
N ALA A 95 7.32 -11.32 0.83
CA ALA A 95 8.18 -10.57 -0.09
C ALA A 95 7.89 -9.06 -0.09
N ILE A 96 6.61 -8.66 0.03
CA ILE A 96 6.21 -7.24 0.11
C ILE A 96 6.75 -6.60 1.40
N ILE A 97 6.65 -7.28 2.55
CA ILE A 97 7.15 -6.78 3.83
C ILE A 97 8.67 -6.64 3.80
N ASP A 98 9.39 -7.64 3.29
CA ASP A 98 10.85 -7.60 3.21
C ASP A 98 11.33 -6.45 2.32
N THR A 99 10.67 -6.27 1.17
CA THR A 99 10.93 -5.15 0.26
C THR A 99 10.65 -3.81 0.95
N PHE A 100 9.50 -3.67 1.59
CA PHE A 100 9.16 -2.44 2.33
C PHE A 100 10.21 -2.12 3.41
N LEU A 101 10.59 -3.11 4.23
CA LEU A 101 11.57 -2.91 5.31
C LEU A 101 12.94 -2.48 4.78
N ALA A 102 13.38 -3.02 3.65
CA ALA A 102 14.63 -2.63 3.00
C ALA A 102 14.61 -1.17 2.53
N LEU A 103 13.46 -0.66 2.10
CA LEU A 103 13.30 0.69 1.54
C LEU A 103 12.86 1.73 2.59
N ALA A 104 12.35 1.29 3.74
CA ALA A 104 11.78 2.14 4.78
C ALA A 104 12.80 2.68 5.79
N ALA A 105 14.11 2.55 5.57
CA ALA A 105 15.13 2.89 6.58
C ALA A 105 15.00 4.32 7.13
N GLU A 106 14.61 5.27 6.27
CA GLU A 106 14.43 6.69 6.61
C GLU A 106 13.03 7.03 7.21
N LEU A 107 12.10 6.07 7.26
CA LEU A 107 10.77 6.29 7.82
C LEU A 107 10.76 6.26 9.37
N PRO A 108 9.86 7.03 10.01
CA PRO A 108 9.63 6.97 11.46
C PRO A 108 9.34 5.52 11.92
N PRO A 109 9.89 5.08 13.06
CA PRO A 109 9.67 3.73 13.60
C PRO A 109 8.18 3.38 13.75
N GLU A 110 7.38 4.29 14.28
CA GLU A 110 5.95 4.07 14.52
C GLU A 110 5.20 3.83 13.21
N LEU A 111 5.62 4.53 12.15
CA LEU A 111 5.03 4.39 10.83
C LEU A 111 5.40 3.04 10.19
N LYS A 112 6.66 2.62 10.33
CA LYS A 112 7.10 1.29 9.89
C LYS A 112 6.32 0.19 10.57
N ASP A 113 6.20 0.25 11.89
CA ASP A 113 5.50 -0.74 12.69
C ASP A 113 4.02 -0.83 12.30
N PHE A 114 3.37 0.32 12.11
CA PHE A 114 1.99 0.38 11.63
C PHE A 114 1.82 -0.29 10.26
N ILE A 115 2.69 0.04 9.29
CA ILE A 115 2.59 -0.50 7.93
C ILE A 115 2.86 -2.01 7.92
N VAL A 116 3.91 -2.47 8.60
CA VAL A 116 4.22 -3.91 8.71
C VAL A 116 3.08 -4.67 9.37
N HIS A 117 2.52 -4.13 10.46
CA HIS A 117 1.37 -4.72 11.13
C HIS A 117 0.18 -4.87 10.15
N LYS A 118 -0.11 -3.83 9.36
CA LYS A 118 -1.15 -3.88 8.34
C LYS A 118 -0.86 -4.85 7.21
N LEU A 119 0.35 -4.87 6.67
CA LEU A 119 0.70 -5.86 5.63
C LEU A 119 0.55 -7.31 6.13
N ARG A 120 0.83 -7.57 7.41
CA ARG A 120 0.57 -8.89 8.05
C ARG A 120 -0.92 -9.18 8.25
N GLU A 121 -1.70 -8.19 8.67
CA GLU A 121 -3.17 -8.31 8.78
C GLU A 121 -3.81 -8.67 7.42
N GLY A 122 -3.35 -8.03 6.34
CA GLY A 122 -3.78 -8.35 4.99
C GLY A 122 -3.43 -9.78 4.56
N ALA A 123 -2.27 -10.29 4.98
CA ALA A 123 -1.86 -11.67 4.71
C ALA A 123 -2.83 -12.68 5.35
N ALA A 124 -3.20 -12.43 6.61
CA ALA A 124 -4.14 -13.26 7.34
C ALA A 124 -5.55 -13.23 6.72
N ALA A 125 -5.98 -12.07 6.20
CA ALA A 125 -7.28 -11.92 5.54
C ALA A 125 -7.33 -12.56 4.13
N ALA A 126 -6.18 -12.80 3.49
CA ALA A 126 -6.09 -13.41 2.16
C ALA A 126 -6.04 -14.95 2.18
N VAL A 127 -5.82 -15.57 3.33
CA VAL A 127 -5.91 -17.02 3.49
C VAL A 127 -7.39 -17.39 3.66
N PRO A 128 -8.03 -18.11 2.72
CA PRO A 128 -9.38 -18.59 2.94
C PRO A 128 -9.34 -19.57 4.13
N GLU A 129 -10.15 -19.30 5.15
CA GLU A 129 -10.39 -20.22 6.25
C GLU A 129 -10.74 -21.59 5.66
N ALA A 130 -9.87 -22.59 5.86
CA ALA A 130 -10.13 -23.94 5.39
C ALA A 130 -11.39 -24.44 6.13
N PRO A 131 -12.44 -24.91 5.43
CA PRO A 131 -13.57 -25.50 6.10
C PRO A 131 -13.07 -26.74 6.86
N GLN A 132 -13.35 -26.78 8.16
CA GLN A 132 -13.12 -27.96 9.01
C GLN A 132 -14.03 -29.11 8.60
#